data_AF-A0A522PN85-F1
#
_entry.id   AF-A0A522PN85-F1
#
_cell.length_a   1.000
_cell.length_b   1.000
_cell.length_c   1.000
_cell.angle_alpha   90.00
_cell.angle_beta   90.00
_cell.angle_gamma   90.00
#
_symmetry.space_group_name_H-M   'P 1'
#
loop_
_entity.id
_entity.type
_entity.pdbx_description
1 polymer ?
#
loop_
_entity_poly.entity_id
_entity_poly.type
_entity_poly.pdbx_seq_one_letter_code
_entity_poly.pdbx_strand_id
1 'polypeptide(L)'
;MSTRPRKIYLLHFCRPFGHAEHYLGSTDHLSHRLRKHARGEASTLVRHVVAAGIPIVVADVREGDRTEERRLKNRGGSKSRHCPICRGELTLEQAMRRIRANRILESEGVAPVADALYQLAAGA
;
A
#
# COMPACT_ATOMS: atom_id res chain seq x y z
N MET A 1 -25.18 6.79 12.50
CA MET A 1 -23.85 7.29 12.10
C MET A 1 -23.28 6.31 11.09
N SER A 2 -23.23 6.66 9.81
CA SER A 2 -22.69 5.76 8.78
C SER A 2 -21.16 5.82 8.82
N THR A 3 -20.54 5.03 9.71
CA THR A 3 -19.09 4.91 9.75
C THR A 3 -18.63 4.12 8.54
N ARG A 4 -17.95 4.79 7.59
CA ARG A 4 -17.31 4.09 6.46
C ARG A 4 -16.40 2.99 7.01
N PRO A 5 -16.41 1.77 6.43
CA PRO A 5 -15.52 0.72 6.86
C PRO A 5 -14.07 1.16 6.67
N ARG A 6 -13.23 0.88 7.66
CA ARG A 6 -11.81 1.20 7.62
C ARG A 6 -11.17 0.43 6.48
N LYS A 7 -10.20 1.04 5.79
CA LYS A 7 -9.46 0.37 4.72
C LYS A 7 -8.13 -0.10 5.25
N ILE A 8 -7.82 -1.36 5.00
CA ILE A 8 -6.51 -1.96 5.27
C ILE A 8 -5.78 -2.06 3.93
N TYR A 9 -4.56 -1.55 3.88
CA TYR A 9 -3.76 -1.52 2.66
C TYR A 9 -2.37 -2.10 2.91
N LEU A 10 -1.87 -2.78 1.89
CA LEU A 10 -0.55 -3.36 1.86
C LEU A 10 0.27 -2.68 0.77
N LEU A 11 1.40 -2.10 1.16
CA LEU A 11 2.41 -1.57 0.24
C LEU A 11 3.51 -2.62 0.06
N HIS A 12 3.94 -2.80 -1.17
CA HIS A 12 5.10 -3.59 -1.57
C HIS A 12 6.21 -2.67 -2.04
N PHE A 13 7.42 -2.88 -1.53
CA PHE A 13 8.61 -2.16 -1.99
C PHE A 13 9.27 -2.98 -3.09
N CYS A 14 9.48 -2.38 -4.26
CA CYS A 14 10.06 -3.08 -5.41
C CYS A 14 11.49 -3.58 -5.15
N ARG A 15 12.17 -3.02 -4.14
CA ARG A 15 13.41 -3.55 -3.56
C ARG A 15 13.34 -3.46 -2.02
N PRO A 16 13.92 -4.43 -1.28
CA PRO A 16 13.96 -4.37 0.17
C PRO A 16 14.68 -3.12 0.70
N PHE A 17 14.20 -2.55 1.80
CA PHE A 17 14.89 -1.51 2.56
C PHE A 17 15.30 -2.07 3.92
N GLY A 18 16.57 -2.47 4.06
CA GLY A 18 17.03 -3.29 5.19
C GLY A 18 16.25 -4.61 5.22
N HIS A 19 15.60 -4.90 6.35
CA HIS A 19 14.73 -6.08 6.50
C HIS A 19 13.26 -5.82 6.12
N ALA A 20 12.93 -4.62 5.65
CA ALA A 20 11.56 -4.24 5.32
C ALA A 20 11.29 -4.34 3.82
N GLU A 21 10.35 -5.19 3.44
CA GLU A 21 9.88 -5.31 2.05
C GLU A 21 8.45 -4.79 1.88
N HIS A 22 7.74 -4.59 3.00
CA HIS A 22 6.31 -4.32 3.01
C HIS A 22 5.89 -3.41 4.16
N TYR A 23 4.89 -2.57 3.87
CA TYR A 23 4.22 -1.76 4.87
C TYR A 23 2.73 -2.10 4.91
N LEU A 24 2.22 -2.46 6.08
CA LEU A 24 0.79 -2.70 6.30
C LEU A 24 0.24 -1.56 7.13
N GLY A 25 -0.80 -0.90 6.64
CA GLY A 25 -1.46 0.19 7.33
C GLY A 25 -2.97 0.10 7.21
N SER A 26 -3.64 0.90 8.04
CA SER A 26 -5.08 1.08 7.98
C SER A 26 -5.45 2.56 8.07
N THR A 27 -6.57 2.94 7.46
CA THR A 27 -7.04 4.33 7.47
C THR A 27 -8.51 4.42 7.10
N ASP A 28 -9.16 5.48 7.55
CA ASP A 28 -10.55 5.80 7.17
C ASP A 28 -10.60 6.67 5.90
N HIS A 29 -9.44 7.22 5.45
CA HIS A 29 -9.31 8.06 4.25
C HIS A 29 -8.12 7.61 3.41
N LEU A 30 -8.37 6.70 2.48
CA LEU A 30 -7.30 5.95 1.81
C LEU A 30 -6.50 6.83 0.84
N SER A 31 -7.17 7.65 0.04
CA SER A 31 -6.50 8.53 -0.93
C SER A 31 -5.60 9.56 -0.28
N HIS A 32 -6.04 10.14 0.83
CA HIS A 32 -5.24 11.08 1.59
C HIS A 32 -4.01 10.40 2.20
N ARG A 33 -4.19 9.19 2.76
CA ARG A 33 -3.08 8.44 3.37
C ARG A 33 -2.03 8.02 2.34
N LEU A 34 -2.45 7.56 1.16
CA LEU A 34 -1.53 7.15 0.09
C LEU A 34 -0.78 8.34 -0.50
N ARG A 35 -1.42 9.51 -0.65
CA ARG A 35 -0.72 10.75 -1.03
C ARG A 35 0.37 11.12 -0.05
N LYS A 36 0.11 11.01 1.25
CA LYS A 36 1.12 11.24 2.29
C LYS A 36 2.27 10.23 2.22
N HIS A 37 2.00 8.96 1.91
CA HIS A 37 3.06 7.98 1.67
C HIS A 37 3.92 8.34 0.46
N ALA A 38 3.31 8.81 -0.63
CA ALA A 38 4.04 9.22 -1.84
C ALA A 38 5.00 10.39 -1.60
N ARG A 39 4.68 11.25 -0.63
CA ARG A 39 5.54 12.38 -0.20
C ARG A 39 6.48 12.03 0.95
N GLY A 40 6.46 10.78 1.45
CA GLY A 40 7.25 10.39 2.62
C GLY A 40 6.78 10.99 3.95
N GLU A 41 5.52 11.44 4.04
CA GLU A 41 4.97 12.12 5.23
C GLU A 41 4.15 11.17 6.14
N ALA A 42 3.75 10.00 5.65
CA ALA A 42 2.81 9.14 6.36
C ALA A 42 3.44 8.20 7.40
N SER A 43 4.72 7.84 7.25
CA SER A 43 5.47 7.04 8.24
C SER A 43 6.97 7.19 8.07
N THR A 44 7.73 7.08 9.15
CA THR A 44 9.21 7.15 9.13
C THR A 44 9.82 6.11 8.19
N LEU A 45 9.32 4.86 8.20
CA LEU A 45 9.80 3.82 7.30
C LEU A 45 9.58 4.21 5.84
N VAL A 46 8.35 4.56 5.46
CA VAL A 46 8.06 4.93 4.06
C VAL A 46 8.79 6.21 3.65
N ARG A 47 8.99 7.16 4.57
CA ARG A 47 9.84 8.33 4.34
C ARG A 47 11.24 7.94 3.88
N HIS A 48 11.87 7.00 4.58
CA HIS A 48 13.21 6.54 4.21
C HIS A 48 13.23 5.74 2.91
N VAL A 49 12.20 4.92 2.66
CA VAL A 49 12.05 4.17 1.40
C VAL A 49 11.92 5.12 0.20
N VAL A 50 11.07 6.13 0.32
CA VAL A 50 10.91 7.19 -0.70
C VAL A 50 12.20 7.97 -0.87
N ALA A 51 12.85 8.39 0.21
CA ALA A 51 14.13 9.10 0.16
C ALA A 51 15.27 8.27 -0.47
N ALA A 52 15.19 6.94 -0.37
CA ALA A 52 16.13 6.02 -1.01
C ALA A 52 15.82 5.77 -2.50
N GLY A 53 14.78 6.41 -3.06
CA GLY A 53 14.35 6.21 -4.45
C GLY A 53 13.82 4.80 -4.70
N ILE A 54 13.21 4.15 -3.70
CA ILE A 54 12.68 2.79 -3.83
C ILE A 54 11.22 2.87 -4.30
N PRO A 55 10.88 2.33 -5.49
CA PRO A 55 9.49 2.31 -5.94
C PRO A 55 8.59 1.53 -5.01
N ILE A 56 7.39 2.07 -4.78
CA ILE A 56 6.37 1.49 -3.90
C ILE A 56 5.09 1.25 -4.69
N VAL A 57 4.52 0.05 -4.57
CA VAL A 57 3.26 -0.32 -5.21
C VAL A 57 2.22 -0.67 -4.13
N VAL A 58 0.97 -0.29 -4.35
CA VAL A 58 -0.14 -0.77 -3.52
C VAL A 58 -0.48 -2.20 -3.95
N ALA A 59 -0.08 -3.18 -3.15
CA ALA A 59 -0.22 -4.59 -3.49
C ALA A 59 -1.63 -5.14 -3.23
N ASP A 60 -2.29 -4.68 -2.15
CA ASP A 60 -3.67 -5.06 -1.83
C ASP A 60 -4.37 -3.95 -1.04
N VAL A 61 -5.69 -3.86 -1.21
CA VAL A 61 -6.58 -3.00 -0.43
C VAL A 61 -7.87 -3.76 -0.17
N ARG A 62 -8.26 -3.82 1.10
CA ARG A 62 -9.52 -4.43 1.53
C ARG A 62 -10.23 -3.55 2.54
N GLU A 63 -11.55 -3.72 2.60
CA GLU A 63 -12.33 -3.24 3.72
C GLU A 63 -12.04 -4.12 4.93
N GLY A 64 -12.06 -3.52 6.12
CA GLY A 64 -11.89 -4.25 7.36
C GLY A 64 -12.21 -3.37 8.56
N ASP A 65 -12.09 -3.96 9.73
CA ASP A 65 -12.24 -3.29 11.01
C ASP A 65 -10.95 -3.38 11.83
N ARG A 66 -10.99 -2.85 13.06
CA ARG A 66 -9.84 -2.92 13.99
C ARG A 66 -9.47 -4.37 14.34
N THR A 67 -10.44 -5.29 14.30
CA THR A 67 -10.25 -6.70 14.60
C THR A 67 -9.47 -7.38 13.48
N GLU A 68 -9.83 -7.10 12.23
CA GLU A 68 -9.17 -7.62 11.04
C GLU A 68 -7.75 -7.08 10.90
N GLU A 69 -7.55 -5.79 11.18
CA GLU A 69 -6.21 -5.21 11.26
C GLU A 69 -5.35 -5.90 12.32
N ARG A 70 -5.90 -6.11 13.53
CA ARG A 70 -5.18 -6.78 14.62
C ARG A 70 -4.88 -8.22 14.27
N ARG A 71 -5.80 -8.93 13.60
CA ARG A 71 -5.60 -10.31 13.15
C ARG A 71 -4.47 -10.40 12.12
N LEU A 72 -4.42 -9.48 11.16
CA LEU A 72 -3.36 -9.41 10.16
C LEU A 72 -2.00 -9.06 10.79
N LYS A 73 -1.98 -8.16 11.77
CA LYS A 73 -0.76 -7.82 12.54
C LYS A 73 -0.27 -8.98 13.40
N ASN A 74 -1.18 -9.69 14.08
CA ASN A 74 -0.86 -10.77 15.00
C ASN A 74 -0.49 -12.08 14.29
N ARG A 75 -0.86 -12.26 13.02
CA ARG A 75 -0.55 -13.47 12.26
C ARG A 75 0.94 -13.64 11.91
N GLY A 76 1.81 -12.70 12.31
CA GLY A 76 3.22 -12.93 12.64
C GLY A 76 4.16 -13.49 11.55
N GLY A 77 3.67 -13.88 10.38
CA GLY A 77 4.45 -14.56 9.36
C GLY A 77 4.44 -13.78 8.06
N SER A 78 5.39 -12.86 7.93
CA SER A 78 5.71 -12.03 6.76
C SER A 78 4.52 -11.49 5.96
N LYS A 79 4.40 -10.17 5.92
CA LYS A 79 3.50 -9.44 5.00
C LYS A 79 3.63 -9.93 3.54
N SER A 80 4.75 -10.54 3.15
CA SER A 80 4.93 -11.21 1.86
C SER A 80 3.93 -12.36 1.61
N ARG A 81 3.49 -13.10 2.64
CA ARG A 81 2.46 -14.15 2.54
C ARG A 81 1.06 -13.62 2.22
N HIS A 82 0.85 -12.32 2.36
CA HIS A 82 -0.39 -11.64 2.01
C HIS A 82 -0.23 -10.73 0.79
N CYS A 83 0.99 -10.61 0.27
CA CYS A 83 1.29 -9.81 -0.90
C CYS A 83 1.06 -10.66 -2.17
N PRO A 84 0.07 -10.35 -3.02
CA PRO A 84 -0.15 -11.09 -4.26
C PRO A 84 1.06 -11.03 -5.20
N ILE A 85 1.89 -9.98 -5.09
CA ILE A 85 3.13 -9.86 -5.87
C ILE A 85 4.16 -10.91 -5.42
N CYS A 86 4.44 -10.99 -4.11
CA CYS A 86 5.39 -11.97 -3.59
C CYS A 86 4.92 -13.42 -3.70
N ARG A 87 3.61 -13.64 -3.80
CA ARG A 87 3.03 -14.98 -4.04
C ARG A 87 3.05 -15.39 -5.51
N GLY A 88 3.51 -14.51 -6.41
CA GLY A 88 3.49 -14.76 -7.85
C GLY A 88 2.08 -14.72 -8.47
N GLU A 89 1.08 -14.22 -7.74
CA GLU A 89 -0.30 -14.08 -8.24
C GLU A 89 -0.46 -12.86 -9.14
N LEU A 90 0.39 -11.84 -8.96
CA LEU A 90 0.43 -10.63 -9.79
C LEU A 90 1.86 -10.23 -10.09
N THR A 91 2.13 -9.82 -11.34
CA THR A 91 3.34 -9.04 -11.65
C THR A 91 3.20 -7.60 -11.15
N LEU A 92 4.31 -6.86 -11.05
CA LEU A 92 4.28 -5.42 -10.72
C LEU A 92 3.38 -4.64 -11.68
N GLU A 93 3.45 -4.97 -12.97
CA GLU A 93 2.61 -4.36 -14.00
C GLU A 93 1.12 -4.69 -13.80
N GLN A 94 0.80 -5.96 -13.52
CA GLN A 94 -0.57 -6.37 -13.24
C GLN A 94 -1.11 -5.73 -11.96
N ALA A 95 -0.29 -5.57 -10.93
CA ALA A 95 -0.64 -4.84 -9.72
C ALA A 95 -1.00 -3.38 -10.03
N MET A 96 -0.18 -2.69 -10.83
CA MET A 96 -0.47 -1.31 -11.26
C MET A 96 -1.76 -1.20 -12.07
N ARG A 97 -1.99 -2.11 -13.04
CA ARG A 97 -3.26 -2.14 -13.80
C ARG A 97 -4.45 -2.40 -12.89
N ARG A 98 -4.33 -3.33 -11.95
CA ARG A 98 -5.39 -3.69 -10.99
C ARG A 98 -5.74 -2.53 -10.06
N ILE A 99 -4.76 -1.72 -9.66
CA ILE A 99 -5.02 -0.51 -8.87
C ILE A 99 -5.98 0.42 -9.64
N ARG A 100 -5.73 0.69 -10.92
CA ARG A 100 -6.60 1.54 -11.74
C ARG A 100 -8.03 1.01 -11.85
N ALA A 101 -8.19 -0.31 -11.83
CA ALA A 101 -9.48 -1.00 -11.88
C ALA A 101 -10.12 -1.30 -10.51
N ASN A 102 -9.48 -0.94 -9.39
CA ASN A 102 -9.96 -1.29 -8.06
C ASN A 102 -11.09 -0.35 -7.62
N ARG A 103 -12.30 -0.87 -7.45
CA ARG A 103 -13.50 -0.11 -7.05
C ARG A 103 -13.38 0.63 -5.70
N ILE A 104 -12.59 0.10 -4.75
CA ILE A 104 -12.32 0.79 -3.48
C ILE A 104 -11.42 2.01 -3.75
N LEU A 105 -10.41 1.85 -4.59
CA LEU A 105 -9.51 2.93 -4.96
C LEU A 105 -10.21 3.98 -5.81
N GLU A 106 -11.06 3.57 -6.73
CA GLU A 106 -11.89 4.44 -7.56
C GLU A 106 -12.86 5.28 -6.71
N SER A 107 -13.63 4.66 -5.82
CA SER A 107 -14.57 5.38 -4.95
C SER A 107 -13.89 6.36 -3.97
N GLU A 108 -12.61 6.13 -3.66
CA GLU A 108 -11.79 7.04 -2.84
C GLU A 108 -11.00 8.07 -3.66
N GLY A 109 -11.05 8.02 -5.01
CA GLY A 109 -10.32 8.91 -5.92
C GLY A 109 -8.79 8.67 -5.94
N VAL A 110 -8.36 7.42 -5.74
CA VAL A 110 -6.97 7.01 -5.52
C VAL A 110 -6.23 6.60 -6.79
N ALA A 111 -6.91 6.19 -7.86
CA ALA A 111 -6.27 5.73 -9.10
C ALA A 111 -5.08 6.62 -9.56
N PRO A 112 -5.18 7.96 -9.61
CA PRO A 112 -4.05 8.82 -9.96
C PRO A 112 -2.96 8.92 -8.87
N VAL A 113 -3.29 8.66 -7.60
CA VAL A 113 -2.35 8.71 -6.46
C VAL A 113 -1.43 7.48 -6.43
N ALA A 114 -1.95 6.33 -6.83
CA ALA A 114 -1.17 5.11 -6.88
C ALA A 114 -0.14 5.11 -8.03
N ASP A 115 -0.46 5.75 -9.14
CA ASP A 115 0.52 6.04 -10.20
C ASP A 115 1.63 6.98 -9.67
N ALA A 116 1.29 7.97 -8.83
CA ALA A 116 2.27 8.86 -8.21
C ALA A 116 3.20 8.14 -7.21
N LEU A 117 2.72 7.11 -6.49
CA LEU A 117 3.55 6.27 -5.60
C LEU A 117 4.63 5.50 -6.36
N TYR A 118 4.35 5.12 -7.60
CA TYR A 118 5.29 4.42 -8.46
C TYR A 118 6.28 5.39 -9.14
N GLN A 119 5.79 6.52 -9.67
CA GLN A 119 6.58 7.46 -10.48
C GLN A 119 7.53 8.33 -9.65
N LEU A 120 7.12 8.79 -8.46
CA LEU A 120 7.97 9.68 -7.62
C LEU A 120 9.24 8.99 -7.09
N ALA A 121 9.26 7.66 -7.06
CA ALA A 121 10.40 6.88 -6.63
C ALA A 121 11.24 6.33 -7.80
N ALA A 122 10.77 6.45 -9.04
CA ALA A 122 11.50 6.04 -10.24
C ALA A 122 12.30 7.19 -10.89
N GLY A 123 12.05 8.44 -10.49
CA GLY A 123 12.61 9.65 -11.10
C GLY A 123 13.50 10.51 -10.20
N ALA A 124 14.10 9.93 -9.14
CA ALA A 124 15.06 10.61 -8.27
C ALA A 124 16.43 9.91 -8.33
#